data_AF-A0A165AFV3-F1
#
_entry.id   AF-A0A165AFV3-F1
#
_cell.length_a   1.000
_cell.length_b   1.000
_cell.length_c   1.000
_cell.angle_alpha   90.00
_cell.angle_beta   90.00
_cell.angle_gamma   90.00
#
_symmetry.space_group_name_H-M   'P 1'
#
loop_
_entity.id
_entity.type
_entity.pdbx_description
1 polymer ?
#
loop_
_entity_poly.entity_id
_entity_poly.type
_entity_poly.pdbx_seq_one_letter_code
_entity_poly.pdbx_strand_id
1 'polypeptide(L)'
;MTVTVSSGSSSVSPQLYDTLPLSSLRQAEQQDRFPNRTELDRLINFFQGGQQRVDVARRLAANAGAIIAQAANRIFSGGTPLAYLEEPPSRLAAVPGVGSAFPEGRSEQKAFDRSVETFAQPTGSSRGVFTRLVENFRQAGDVAVVTPSGFAPIDVSRYGKERMTKSLRDLGWFLRYVGYAVVAGDPSILVVNARGLREVLEKGCSIPATLLALQEMRAAAASAFQDDPESRQLVVDCFNVLLQELSESGPSPRLRPGSGVAQGLQLPATYAEAAASPSRYVMRPGLSGREKAEVVRAAYRQVLERDVAKAY
;
A
#
# COMPACT_ATOMS: atom_id res chain seq x y z
N MET A 1 -22.21 17.91 -30.78
CA MET A 1 -20.88 18.29 -31.30
C MET A 1 -20.33 17.12 -32.08
N THR A 2 -20.01 17.31 -33.36
CA THR A 2 -19.34 16.31 -34.20
C THR A 2 -17.83 16.60 -34.15
N VAL A 3 -17.04 15.60 -33.76
CA VAL A 3 -15.58 15.72 -33.77
C VAL A 3 -15.11 15.56 -35.21
N THR A 4 -14.51 16.60 -35.79
CA THR A 4 -14.12 16.64 -37.22
C THR A 4 -12.65 16.31 -37.45
N VAL A 5 -11.83 16.34 -36.40
CA VAL A 5 -10.38 16.09 -36.46
C VAL A 5 -9.94 15.27 -35.26
N SER A 6 -9.05 14.30 -35.49
CA SER A 6 -8.39 13.49 -34.45
C SER A 6 -6.90 13.40 -34.75
N SER A 7 -6.06 13.57 -33.73
CA SER A 7 -4.61 13.41 -33.79
C SER A 7 -4.14 11.96 -33.55
N GLY A 8 -5.09 11.02 -33.35
CA GLY A 8 -4.81 9.65 -32.94
C GLY A 8 -4.68 9.48 -31.41
N SER A 9 -4.76 8.23 -30.94
CA SER A 9 -4.55 7.84 -29.54
C SER A 9 -3.30 6.98 -29.41
N SER A 10 -2.22 7.53 -28.87
CA SER A 10 -1.02 6.77 -28.54
C SER A 10 -1.23 5.93 -27.27
N SER A 11 -0.49 4.82 -27.16
CA SER A 11 -0.46 4.03 -25.94
C SER A 11 0.36 4.75 -24.87
N VAL A 12 -0.32 5.26 -23.84
CA VAL A 12 0.31 5.88 -22.67
C VAL A 12 -0.08 5.07 -21.44
N SER A 13 0.91 4.57 -20.70
CA SER A 13 0.69 3.86 -19.44
C SER A 13 0.94 4.81 -18.28
N PRO A 14 -0.05 5.10 -17.42
CA PRO A 14 0.17 5.94 -16.25
C PRO A 14 1.09 5.24 -15.26
N GLN A 15 1.94 6.02 -14.60
CA GLN A 15 2.74 5.52 -13.49
C GLN A 15 1.83 5.28 -12.28
N LEU A 16 1.95 4.09 -11.67
CA LEU A 16 1.08 3.68 -10.57
C LEU A 16 1.75 3.86 -9.21
N TYR A 17 3.01 3.45 -9.11
CA TYR A 17 3.85 3.51 -7.91
C TYR A 17 5.32 3.32 -8.30
N ASP A 18 6.21 3.50 -7.35
CA ASP A 18 7.65 3.28 -7.48
C ASP A 18 8.11 1.98 -6.85
N THR A 19 9.18 1.43 -7.40
CA THR A 19 9.93 0.33 -6.81
C THR A 19 11.35 0.80 -6.55
N LEU A 20 12.05 0.17 -5.61
CA LEU A 20 13.42 0.56 -5.28
C LEU A 20 14.35 0.52 -6.52
N PRO A 21 14.30 -0.50 -7.41
CA PRO A 21 15.10 -0.49 -8.62
C PRO A 21 14.74 0.64 -9.57
N LEU A 22 13.44 0.89 -9.76
CA LEU A 22 12.96 1.91 -10.69
C LEU A 22 13.37 3.32 -10.22
N SER A 23 13.20 3.63 -8.94
CA SER A 23 13.57 4.94 -8.38
C SER A 23 15.09 5.18 -8.44
N SER A 24 15.90 4.14 -8.19
CA SER A 24 17.36 4.22 -8.27
C SER A 24 17.88 4.46 -9.68
N LEU A 25 17.30 3.77 -10.68
CA LEU A 25 17.71 3.92 -12.08
C LEU A 25 17.20 5.21 -12.71
N ARG A 26 15.99 5.64 -12.35
CA ARG A 26 15.38 6.85 -12.89
C ARG A 26 16.22 8.10 -12.62
N GLN A 27 16.85 8.20 -11.45
CA GLN A 27 17.70 9.35 -11.15
C GLN A 27 18.91 9.46 -12.08
N ALA A 28 19.53 8.32 -12.40
CA ALA A 28 20.65 8.25 -13.34
C ALA A 28 20.19 8.54 -14.78
N GLU A 29 19.03 8.01 -15.17
CA GLU A 29 18.41 8.22 -16.48
C GLU A 29 18.02 9.69 -16.71
N GLN A 30 17.36 10.35 -15.75
CA GLN A 30 17.06 11.80 -15.81
C GLN A 30 18.32 12.69 -15.92
N GLN A 31 19.49 12.17 -15.54
CA GLN A 31 20.77 12.86 -15.59
C GLN A 31 21.64 12.44 -16.79
N ASP A 32 21.15 11.54 -17.65
CA ASP A 32 21.89 10.91 -18.75
C ASP A 32 23.27 10.40 -18.31
N ARG A 33 23.35 9.83 -17.10
CA ARG A 33 24.59 9.27 -16.57
C ARG A 33 24.42 7.80 -16.29
N PHE A 34 25.55 7.12 -16.15
CA PHE A 34 25.56 5.77 -15.61
C PHE A 34 25.26 5.81 -14.10
N PRO A 35 24.63 4.75 -13.56
CA PRO A 35 24.45 4.61 -12.13
C PRO A 35 25.79 4.69 -11.39
N ASN A 36 25.81 5.46 -10.30
CA ASN A 36 26.99 5.61 -9.46
C ASN A 36 27.14 4.39 -8.55
N ARG A 37 28.33 4.19 -7.95
CA ARG A 37 28.60 3.08 -7.04
C ARG A 37 27.54 2.96 -5.93
N THR A 38 27.14 4.06 -5.31
CA THR A 38 26.10 4.07 -4.26
C THR A 38 24.74 3.58 -4.75
N GLU A 39 24.36 3.89 -6.00
CA GLU A 39 23.09 3.42 -6.57
C GLU A 39 23.17 1.94 -6.94
N LEU A 40 24.31 1.50 -7.46
CA LEU A 40 24.57 0.09 -7.72
C LEU A 40 24.57 -0.72 -6.41
N ASP A 41 25.20 -0.22 -5.35
CA ASP A 41 25.21 -0.85 -4.03
C ASP A 41 23.78 -0.97 -3.47
N ARG A 42 22.92 0.04 -3.67
CA ARG A 42 21.48 -0.06 -3.31
C ARG A 42 20.76 -1.16 -4.09
N LEU A 43 21.02 -1.27 -5.40
CA LEU A 43 20.43 -2.33 -6.23
C LEU A 43 20.91 -3.72 -5.77
N ILE A 44 22.22 -3.86 -5.49
CA ILE A 44 22.82 -5.11 -5.02
C ILE A 44 22.16 -5.52 -3.70
N ASN A 45 22.07 -4.61 -2.72
CA ASN A 45 21.44 -4.87 -1.43
C ASN A 45 19.96 -5.26 -1.59
N PHE A 46 19.24 -4.59 -2.49
CA PHE A 46 17.86 -4.95 -2.80
C PHE A 46 17.81 -6.39 -3.33
N PHE A 47 18.56 -6.74 -4.38
CA PHE A 47 18.49 -8.09 -4.96
C PHE A 47 18.96 -9.19 -4.01
N GLN A 48 19.96 -8.93 -3.16
CA GLN A 48 20.41 -9.88 -2.13
C GLN A 48 19.31 -10.20 -1.11
N GLY A 49 18.55 -9.19 -0.66
CA GLY A 49 17.40 -9.38 0.23
C GLY A 49 16.10 -9.84 -0.47
N GLY A 50 16.15 -10.18 -1.76
CA GLY A 50 14.96 -10.49 -2.56
C GLY A 50 14.18 -11.71 -2.08
N GLN A 51 14.88 -12.79 -1.73
CA GLN A 51 14.22 -14.03 -1.26
C GLN A 51 13.50 -13.79 0.07
N GLN A 52 14.15 -13.10 1.02
CA GLN A 52 13.55 -12.72 2.29
C GLN A 52 12.23 -11.97 2.08
N ARG A 53 12.19 -10.97 1.18
CA ARG A 53 10.96 -10.19 0.93
C ARG A 53 9.84 -11.02 0.29
N VAL A 54 10.17 -11.97 -0.58
CA VAL A 54 9.18 -12.89 -1.15
C VAL A 54 8.64 -13.85 -0.09
N ASP A 55 9.50 -14.38 0.78
CA ASP A 55 9.10 -15.28 1.85
C ASP A 55 8.24 -14.57 2.91
N VAL A 56 8.55 -13.30 3.22
CA VAL A 56 7.70 -12.44 4.04
C VAL A 56 6.32 -12.28 3.42
N ALA A 57 6.24 -11.96 2.13
CA ALA A 57 4.95 -11.82 1.44
C ALA A 57 4.14 -13.12 1.43
N ARG A 58 4.81 -14.28 1.26
CA ARG A 58 4.16 -15.60 1.36
C ARG A 58 3.64 -15.87 2.77
N ARG A 59 4.43 -15.58 3.82
CA ARG A 59 4.02 -15.77 5.22
C ARG A 59 2.87 -14.83 5.59
N LEU A 60 2.88 -13.58 5.13
CA LEU A 60 1.74 -12.67 5.25
C LEU A 60 0.48 -13.22 4.57
N ALA A 61 0.61 -13.71 3.34
CA ALA A 61 -0.52 -14.28 2.61
C ALA A 61 -1.09 -15.54 3.29
N ALA A 62 -0.22 -16.42 3.80
CA ALA A 62 -0.64 -17.63 4.53
C ALA A 62 -1.38 -17.31 5.83
N ASN A 63 -1.03 -16.22 6.51
CA ASN A 63 -1.65 -15.79 7.76
C ASN A 63 -2.75 -14.73 7.57
N ALA A 64 -3.13 -14.40 6.33
CA ALA A 64 -4.02 -13.28 6.04
C ALA A 64 -5.39 -13.38 6.72
N GLY A 65 -6.00 -14.58 6.71
CA GLY A 65 -7.28 -14.81 7.36
C GLY A 65 -7.24 -14.54 8.87
N ALA A 66 -6.18 -14.98 9.55
CA ALA A 66 -6.00 -14.77 10.98
C ALA A 66 -5.76 -13.28 11.32
N ILE A 67 -4.92 -12.59 10.54
CA ILE A 67 -4.64 -11.16 10.70
C ILE A 67 -5.93 -10.34 10.55
N ILE A 68 -6.71 -10.59 9.50
CA ILE A 68 -7.97 -9.89 9.25
C ILE A 68 -9.01 -10.22 10.32
N ALA A 69 -9.09 -11.49 10.75
CA ALA A 69 -10.03 -11.90 11.80
C ALA A 69 -9.75 -11.20 13.14
N GLN A 70 -8.48 -11.11 13.55
CA GLN A 70 -8.09 -10.41 14.79
C GLN A 70 -8.49 -8.93 14.74
N ALA A 71 -8.19 -8.25 13.64
CA ALA A 71 -8.58 -6.85 13.45
C ALA A 71 -10.10 -6.65 13.38
N ALA A 72 -10.82 -7.52 12.69
CA ALA A 72 -12.27 -7.43 12.56
C ALA A 72 -12.96 -7.66 13.92
N ASN A 73 -12.50 -8.63 14.71
CA ASN A 73 -13.04 -8.90 16.05
C ASN A 73 -12.77 -7.75 17.03
N ARG A 74 -11.74 -6.93 16.77
CA ARG A 74 -11.46 -5.74 17.60
C ARG A 74 -12.46 -4.62 17.37
N ILE A 75 -12.98 -4.49 16.15
CA ILE A 75 -13.82 -3.34 15.75
C ILE A 75 -15.30 -3.67 15.58
N PHE A 76 -15.66 -4.94 15.39
CA PHE A 76 -17.04 -5.38 15.22
C PHE A 76 -17.51 -6.22 16.41
N SER A 77 -18.81 -6.14 16.72
CA SER A 77 -19.47 -6.92 17.77
C SER A 77 -20.79 -7.53 17.29
N GLY A 78 -21.25 -8.61 17.94
CA GLY A 78 -22.60 -9.14 17.69
C GLY A 78 -22.73 -10.08 16.47
N GLY A 79 -21.64 -10.73 16.05
CA GLY A 79 -21.66 -11.72 14.96
C GLY A 79 -20.25 -12.25 14.68
N THR A 80 -20.11 -13.08 13.64
CA THR A 80 -18.82 -13.55 13.12
C THR A 80 -18.42 -12.71 11.90
N PRO A 81 -17.51 -11.73 12.02
CA PRO A 81 -17.12 -10.87 10.91
C PRO A 81 -16.61 -11.66 9.70
N LEU A 82 -15.83 -12.72 9.93
CA LEU A 82 -15.16 -13.47 8.86
C LEU A 82 -16.12 -14.10 7.83
N ALA A 83 -17.39 -14.32 8.19
CA ALA A 83 -18.40 -14.83 7.27
C ALA A 83 -18.65 -13.91 6.05
N TYR A 84 -18.30 -12.62 6.16
CA TYR A 84 -18.45 -11.63 5.09
C TYR A 84 -17.15 -11.42 4.28
N LEU A 85 -16.08 -12.17 4.58
CA LEU A 85 -14.82 -12.06 3.86
C LEU A 85 -14.96 -12.75 2.49
N GLU A 86 -14.98 -11.97 1.43
CA GLU A 86 -14.93 -12.49 0.06
C GLU A 86 -13.50 -12.92 -0.28
N GLU A 87 -13.33 -14.15 -0.78
CA GLU A 87 -12.05 -14.54 -1.38
C GLU A 87 -11.80 -13.69 -2.63
N PRO A 88 -10.55 -13.22 -2.87
CA PRO A 88 -10.26 -12.41 -4.04
C PRO A 88 -10.60 -13.21 -5.30
N PRO A 89 -11.21 -12.57 -6.32
CA PRO A 89 -11.51 -13.27 -7.57
C PRO A 89 -10.19 -13.75 -8.18
N SER A 90 -10.01 -15.06 -8.21
CA SER A 90 -8.87 -15.70 -8.86
C SER A 90 -8.88 -15.30 -10.34
N ARG A 91 -7.94 -14.44 -10.76
CA ARG A 91 -7.78 -13.97 -12.16
C ARG A 91 -7.54 -15.10 -13.18
N LEU A 92 -7.40 -16.35 -12.73
CA LEU A 92 -7.31 -17.53 -13.59
C LEU A 92 -8.67 -18.08 -14.02
N ALA A 93 -9.77 -17.61 -13.42
CA ALA A 93 -11.13 -17.98 -13.81
C ALA A 93 -11.64 -17.02 -14.90
N ALA A 94 -11.19 -17.22 -16.14
CA ALA A 94 -11.93 -16.94 -17.40
C ALA A 94 -10.97 -16.99 -18.61
N VAL A 95 -10.41 -18.16 -18.90
CA VAL A 95 -10.06 -18.49 -20.29
C VAL A 95 -11.31 -19.09 -20.92
N PRO A 96 -11.92 -18.47 -21.95
CA PRO A 96 -13.07 -19.06 -22.62
C PRO A 96 -12.65 -20.41 -23.23
N GLY A 97 -13.32 -21.50 -22.83
CA GLY A 97 -13.12 -22.83 -23.43
C GLY A 97 -12.46 -23.90 -22.55
N VAL A 98 -12.03 -23.59 -21.33
CA VAL A 98 -11.64 -24.61 -20.35
C VAL A 98 -12.73 -24.70 -19.29
N GLY A 99 -13.56 -25.74 -19.40
CA GLY A 99 -14.63 -26.01 -18.45
C GLY A 99 -14.08 -26.16 -17.03
N SER A 100 -14.40 -25.21 -16.17
CA SER A 100 -14.45 -25.44 -14.73
C SER A 100 -15.83 -25.02 -14.25
N ALA A 101 -16.73 -25.99 -14.22
CA ALA A 101 -17.97 -25.87 -13.50
C ALA A 101 -17.66 -25.76 -12.01
N PHE A 102 -17.80 -24.57 -11.43
CA PHE A 102 -17.89 -24.41 -9.99
C PHE A 102 -19.16 -23.61 -9.64
N PRO A 103 -20.02 -24.13 -8.73
CA PRO A 103 -21.30 -23.52 -8.43
C PRO A 103 -21.15 -22.36 -7.44
N GLU A 104 -21.76 -21.21 -7.77
CA GLU A 104 -21.79 -19.94 -7.02
C GLU A 104 -22.54 -19.99 -5.66
N GLY A 105 -22.52 -21.11 -4.93
CA GLY A 105 -23.27 -21.27 -3.67
C GLY A 105 -22.52 -21.92 -2.51
N ARG A 106 -21.23 -22.27 -2.66
CA ARG A 106 -20.45 -23.00 -1.63
C ARG A 106 -19.40 -22.15 -0.88
N SER A 107 -19.32 -20.86 -1.16
CA SER A 107 -18.37 -19.94 -0.49
C SER A 107 -18.81 -19.59 0.94
N GLU A 108 -20.12 -19.40 1.19
CA GLU A 108 -20.63 -19.02 2.52
C GLU A 108 -20.44 -20.13 3.56
N GLN A 109 -20.66 -21.41 3.19
CA GLN A 109 -20.41 -22.56 4.09
C GLN A 109 -18.92 -22.77 4.36
N LYS A 110 -18.04 -22.63 3.35
CA LYS A 110 -16.59 -22.74 3.55
C LYS A 110 -16.01 -21.58 4.37
N ALA A 111 -16.56 -20.37 4.25
CA ALA A 111 -16.18 -19.22 5.08
C ALA A 111 -16.62 -19.42 6.54
N PHE A 112 -17.81 -20.00 6.76
CA PHE A 112 -18.29 -20.41 8.07
C PHE A 112 -17.40 -21.50 8.68
N ASP A 113 -17.10 -22.56 7.94
CA ASP A 113 -16.25 -23.66 8.42
C ASP A 113 -14.82 -23.17 8.76
N ARG A 114 -14.20 -22.31 7.93
CA ARG A 114 -12.91 -21.68 8.27
C ARG A 114 -12.97 -20.79 9.50
N SER A 115 -14.08 -20.08 9.69
CA SER A 115 -14.27 -19.24 10.88
C SER A 115 -14.38 -20.08 12.16
N VAL A 116 -14.95 -21.29 12.05
CA VAL A 116 -15.04 -22.28 13.12
C VAL A 116 -13.68 -22.97 13.35
N GLU A 117 -12.93 -23.30 12.30
CA GLU A 117 -11.58 -23.89 12.40
C GLU A 117 -10.56 -22.95 13.05
N THR A 118 -10.63 -21.65 12.76
CA THR A 118 -9.79 -20.63 13.43
C THR A 118 -10.08 -20.56 14.94
N PHE A 119 -11.25 -21.04 15.36
CA PHE A 119 -11.71 -21.07 16.74
C PHE A 119 -11.52 -22.44 17.43
N ALA A 120 -11.46 -23.53 16.67
CA ALA A 120 -11.33 -24.90 17.15
C ALA A 120 -9.88 -25.39 17.18
N GLN A 121 -9.00 -24.65 17.87
CA GLN A 121 -7.80 -25.27 18.47
C GLN A 121 -8.20 -25.86 19.84
N PRO A 122 -7.66 -27.03 20.23
CA PRO A 122 -8.28 -27.87 21.25
C PRO A 122 -8.29 -27.21 22.63
N THR A 123 -9.48 -27.23 23.22
CA THR A 123 -9.81 -26.82 24.58
C THR A 123 -9.09 -27.70 25.61
N GLY A 124 -7.94 -27.22 26.09
CA GLY A 124 -7.26 -27.71 27.28
C GLY A 124 -7.11 -26.61 28.33
N SER A 125 -8.02 -26.59 29.31
CA SER A 125 -8.01 -25.75 30.54
C SER A 125 -8.10 -24.22 30.36
N SER A 126 -9.25 -23.67 30.76
CA SER A 126 -9.62 -22.25 30.62
C SER A 126 -8.95 -21.30 31.63
N ARG A 127 -7.70 -21.56 32.02
CA ARG A 127 -6.96 -20.72 32.98
C ARG A 127 -5.53 -20.36 32.58
N GLY A 128 -5.05 -20.79 31.41
CA GLY A 128 -3.68 -20.53 30.93
C GLY A 128 -3.55 -19.67 29.66
N VAL A 129 -4.64 -19.44 28.92
CA VAL A 129 -4.59 -18.71 27.63
C VAL A 129 -4.55 -17.20 27.85
N PHE A 130 -5.32 -16.66 28.81
CA PHE A 130 -5.24 -15.23 29.15
C PHE A 130 -3.87 -14.83 29.70
N THR A 131 -3.17 -15.73 30.40
CA THR A 131 -1.84 -15.44 30.96
C THR A 131 -0.76 -15.46 29.86
N ARG A 132 -0.82 -16.39 28.90
CA ARG A 132 0.11 -16.39 27.74
C ARG A 132 -0.15 -15.26 26.74
N LEU A 133 -1.40 -14.85 26.54
CA LEU A 133 -1.74 -13.70 25.70
C LEU A 133 -1.24 -12.40 26.35
N VAL A 134 -1.31 -12.27 27.68
CA VAL A 134 -0.78 -11.12 28.42
C VAL A 134 0.75 -11.17 28.54
N GLU A 135 1.39 -12.34 28.62
CA GLU A 135 2.85 -12.47 28.60
C GLU A 135 3.48 -12.20 27.23
N ASN A 136 2.85 -12.65 26.13
CA ASN A 136 3.28 -12.29 24.77
C ASN A 136 3.05 -10.80 24.47
N PHE A 137 2.03 -10.17 25.07
CA PHE A 137 1.81 -8.73 24.98
C PHE A 137 2.85 -7.93 25.78
N ARG A 138 3.43 -8.51 26.85
CA ARG A 138 4.48 -7.87 27.65
C ARG A 138 5.89 -7.96 27.05
N GLN A 139 6.16 -8.95 26.19
CA GLN A 139 7.41 -9.03 25.43
C GLN A 139 7.39 -8.25 24.09
N ALA A 140 6.21 -7.80 23.64
CA ALA A 140 6.02 -7.02 22.42
C ALA A 140 5.80 -5.52 22.70
N GLY A 141 6.63 -4.90 23.54
CA GLY A 141 6.55 -3.46 23.86
C GLY A 141 6.74 -2.50 22.67
N ASP A 142 7.02 -3.04 21.47
CA ASP A 142 7.34 -2.30 20.25
C ASP A 142 6.11 -1.99 19.37
N VAL A 143 5.00 -2.74 19.51
CA VAL A 143 3.80 -2.57 18.66
C VAL A 143 2.57 -2.34 19.54
N ALA A 144 2.49 -1.17 20.17
CA ALA A 144 1.34 -0.81 21.01
C ALA A 144 0.08 -0.57 20.16
N VAL A 145 -1.02 -1.22 20.54
CA VAL A 145 -2.36 -0.94 20.03
C VAL A 145 -3.03 0.04 20.98
N VAL A 146 -3.38 1.23 20.48
CA VAL A 146 -3.97 2.30 21.29
C VAL A 146 -5.44 2.42 20.92
N THR A 147 -6.31 2.09 21.86
CA THR A 147 -7.76 2.25 21.65
C THR A 147 -8.13 3.71 21.86
N PRO A 148 -8.73 4.38 20.85
CA PRO A 148 -9.16 5.77 20.99
C PRO A 148 -10.17 5.93 22.13
N SER A 149 -10.09 7.04 22.87
CA SER A 149 -11.05 7.37 23.92
C SER A 149 -12.45 7.51 23.32
N GLY A 150 -13.44 6.80 23.88
CA GLY A 150 -14.82 6.81 23.39
C GLY A 150 -15.10 5.91 22.19
N PHE A 151 -14.17 5.01 21.84
CA PHE A 151 -14.41 4.00 20.80
C PHE A 151 -15.52 3.03 21.22
N ALA A 152 -16.52 2.85 20.34
CA ALA A 152 -17.56 1.85 20.47
C ALA A 152 -17.47 0.86 19.29
N PRO A 153 -17.46 -0.47 19.55
CA PRO A 153 -17.51 -1.47 18.49
C PRO A 153 -18.76 -1.32 17.62
N ILE A 154 -18.61 -1.66 16.34
CA ILE A 154 -19.69 -1.59 15.35
C ILE A 154 -20.50 -2.89 15.42
N ASP A 155 -21.80 -2.77 15.69
CA ASP A 155 -22.70 -3.92 15.70
C ASP A 155 -22.94 -4.45 14.28
N VAL A 156 -22.60 -5.72 14.03
CA VAL A 156 -22.72 -6.38 12.72
C VAL A 156 -24.16 -6.37 12.20
N SER A 157 -25.15 -6.56 13.08
CA SER A 157 -26.57 -6.61 12.70
C SER A 157 -27.08 -5.25 12.22
N ARG A 158 -26.62 -4.15 12.83
CA ARG A 158 -26.99 -2.78 12.45
C ARG A 158 -26.20 -2.27 11.25
N TYR A 159 -24.97 -2.76 11.06
CA TYR A 159 -24.09 -2.30 10.00
C TYR A 159 -24.51 -2.79 8.61
N GLY A 160 -25.05 -4.01 8.55
CA GLY A 160 -25.60 -4.62 7.33
C GLY A 160 -24.56 -5.28 6.42
N LYS A 161 -25.02 -6.24 5.61
CA LYS A 161 -24.15 -7.12 4.78
C LYS A 161 -23.24 -6.34 3.82
N GLU A 162 -23.78 -5.38 3.07
CA GLU A 162 -23.00 -4.66 2.05
C GLU A 162 -21.88 -3.77 2.62
N ARG A 163 -22.11 -3.15 3.78
CA ARG A 163 -21.07 -2.32 4.43
C ARG A 163 -20.02 -3.21 5.08
N MET A 164 -20.45 -4.35 5.61
CA MET A 164 -19.58 -5.36 6.20
C MET A 164 -18.62 -5.95 5.16
N THR A 165 -19.14 -6.37 3.99
CA THR A 165 -18.30 -6.91 2.91
C THR A 165 -17.28 -5.88 2.41
N LYS A 166 -17.69 -4.63 2.22
CA LYS A 166 -16.77 -3.53 1.87
C LYS A 166 -15.67 -3.34 2.92
N SER A 167 -16.03 -3.31 4.21
CA SER A 167 -15.05 -3.13 5.28
C SER A 167 -14.01 -4.24 5.33
N LEU A 168 -14.42 -5.51 5.22
CA LEU A 168 -13.49 -6.63 5.22
C LEU A 168 -12.66 -6.71 3.95
N ARG A 169 -13.25 -6.37 2.80
CA ARG A 169 -12.51 -6.24 1.54
C ARG A 169 -11.41 -5.19 1.67
N ASP A 170 -11.71 -4.05 2.31
CA ASP A 170 -10.74 -2.97 2.50
C ASP A 170 -9.63 -3.41 3.47
N LEU A 171 -9.92 -4.14 4.55
CA LEU A 171 -8.90 -4.80 5.39
C LEU A 171 -8.02 -5.77 4.58
N GLY A 172 -8.62 -6.55 3.69
CA GLY A 172 -7.89 -7.41 2.75
C GLY A 172 -7.01 -6.62 1.78
N TRP A 173 -7.48 -5.47 1.28
CA TRP A 173 -6.71 -4.59 0.40
C TRP A 173 -5.50 -3.98 1.12
N PHE A 174 -5.67 -3.51 2.36
CA PHE A 174 -4.56 -2.99 3.17
C PHE A 174 -3.46 -4.04 3.35
N LEU A 175 -3.81 -5.26 3.77
CA LEU A 175 -2.83 -6.33 3.95
C LEU A 175 -2.13 -6.70 2.65
N ARG A 176 -2.88 -6.77 1.54
CA ARG A 176 -2.33 -7.09 0.22
C ARG A 176 -1.36 -6.02 -0.25
N TYR A 177 -1.68 -4.74 -0.05
CA TYR A 177 -0.82 -3.64 -0.47
C TYR A 177 0.43 -3.55 0.40
N VAL A 178 0.34 -3.87 1.69
CA VAL A 178 1.52 -4.05 2.55
C VAL A 178 2.42 -5.15 1.99
N GLY A 179 1.85 -6.30 1.60
CA GLY A 179 2.61 -7.36 0.94
C GLY A 179 3.30 -6.91 -0.37
N TYR A 180 2.62 -6.08 -1.18
CA TYR A 180 3.21 -5.52 -2.40
C TYR A 180 4.33 -4.53 -2.11
N ALA A 181 4.18 -3.66 -1.10
CA ALA A 181 5.20 -2.70 -0.68
C ALA A 181 6.47 -3.42 -0.21
N VAL A 182 6.31 -4.49 0.58
CA VAL A 182 7.44 -5.34 1.02
C VAL A 182 8.19 -5.90 -0.18
N VAL A 183 7.49 -6.47 -1.16
CA VAL A 183 8.16 -7.04 -2.35
C VAL A 183 8.82 -5.95 -3.21
N ALA A 184 8.15 -4.81 -3.40
CA ALA A 184 8.65 -3.68 -4.17
C ALA A 184 9.88 -3.00 -3.54
N GLY A 185 10.06 -3.17 -2.22
CA GLY A 185 11.12 -2.53 -1.43
C GLY A 185 10.96 -1.01 -1.30
N ASP A 186 9.77 -0.50 -1.60
CA ASP A 186 9.42 0.91 -1.54
C ASP A 186 7.93 1.08 -1.15
N PRO A 187 7.59 1.98 -0.20
CA PRO A 187 6.23 2.13 0.29
C PRO A 187 5.37 3.08 -0.55
N SER A 188 5.82 3.57 -1.70
CA SER A 188 5.06 4.51 -2.54
C SER A 188 3.65 4.02 -2.90
N ILE A 189 3.45 2.72 -3.10
CA ILE A 189 2.11 2.16 -3.32
C ILE A 189 1.18 2.40 -2.13
N LEU A 190 1.70 2.43 -0.90
CA LEU A 190 0.92 2.75 0.29
C LEU A 190 0.64 4.25 0.34
N VAL A 191 1.66 5.08 0.14
CA VAL A 191 1.55 6.56 0.17
C VAL A 191 0.50 7.05 -0.83
N VAL A 192 0.61 6.66 -2.10
CA VAL A 192 -0.26 7.13 -3.18
C VAL A 192 -1.73 6.74 -2.96
N ASN A 193 -1.98 5.56 -2.38
CA ASN A 193 -3.33 5.02 -2.23
C ASN A 193 -3.96 5.31 -0.85
N ALA A 194 -3.17 5.57 0.19
CA ALA A 194 -3.66 5.86 1.53
C ALA A 194 -3.84 7.36 1.77
N ARG A 195 -3.00 8.20 1.16
CA ARG A 195 -3.08 9.65 1.33
C ARG A 195 -4.39 10.17 0.74
N GLY A 196 -5.17 10.89 1.55
CA GLY A 196 -6.50 11.37 1.17
C GLY A 196 -7.61 10.31 1.14
N LEU A 197 -7.30 9.06 1.55
CA LEU A 197 -8.30 8.01 1.69
C LEU A 197 -9.22 8.28 2.90
N ARG A 198 -8.71 8.99 3.90
CA ARG A 198 -9.44 9.35 5.12
C ARG A 198 -10.76 10.05 4.80
N GLU A 199 -10.75 11.11 4.00
CA GLU A 199 -11.94 11.90 3.67
C GLU A 199 -12.95 11.10 2.83
N VAL A 200 -12.47 10.09 2.08
CA VAL A 200 -13.33 9.17 1.33
C VAL A 200 -14.02 8.20 2.29
N LEU A 201 -13.28 7.65 3.26
CA LEU A 201 -13.80 6.70 4.24
C LEU A 201 -14.73 7.36 5.27
N GLU A 202 -14.48 8.61 5.67
CA GLU A 202 -15.32 9.37 6.62
C GLU A 202 -16.80 9.45 6.18
N LYS A 203 -17.09 9.36 4.87
CA LYS A 203 -18.46 9.39 4.34
C LYS A 203 -19.29 8.14 4.67
N GLY A 204 -18.65 7.02 5.00
CA GLY A 204 -19.34 5.74 5.19
C GLY A 204 -18.81 4.86 6.33
N CYS A 205 -17.71 5.26 6.97
CA CYS A 205 -17.06 4.49 8.02
C CYS A 205 -16.47 5.42 9.11
N SER A 206 -16.27 4.87 10.30
CA SER A 206 -15.60 5.54 11.42
C SER A 206 -14.09 5.43 11.25
N ILE A 207 -13.39 6.56 11.04
CA ILE A 207 -11.92 6.58 10.93
C ILE A 207 -11.21 6.05 12.19
N PRO A 208 -11.65 6.37 13.42
CA PRO A 208 -11.09 5.74 14.61
C PRO A 208 -11.17 4.21 14.59
N ALA A 209 -12.24 3.63 14.02
CA ALA A 209 -12.36 2.19 13.85
C ALA A 209 -11.35 1.66 12.83
N THR A 210 -11.19 2.32 11.68
CA THR A 210 -10.21 1.93 10.66
C THR A 210 -8.78 2.00 11.18
N LEU A 211 -8.41 3.06 11.90
CA LEU A 211 -7.08 3.20 12.49
C LEU A 211 -6.81 2.13 13.54
N LEU A 212 -7.79 1.83 14.41
CA LEU A 212 -7.67 0.76 15.39
C LEU A 212 -7.52 -0.61 14.71
N ALA A 213 -8.29 -0.87 13.65
CA ALA A 213 -8.18 -2.09 12.86
C ALA A 213 -6.77 -2.26 12.27
N LEU A 214 -6.21 -1.20 11.68
CA LEU A 214 -4.86 -1.23 11.11
C LEU A 214 -3.76 -1.41 12.17
N GLN A 215 -3.92 -0.80 13.35
CA GLN A 215 -3.01 -1.04 14.47
C GLN A 215 -3.05 -2.50 14.93
N GLU A 216 -4.23 -3.10 14.99
CA GLU A 216 -4.41 -4.52 15.32
C GLU A 216 -3.82 -5.41 14.23
N MET A 217 -4.04 -5.11 12.95
CA MET A 217 -3.42 -5.83 11.83
C MET A 217 -1.90 -5.77 11.90
N ARG A 218 -1.32 -4.63 12.26
CA ARG A 218 0.12 -4.47 12.47
C ARG A 218 0.64 -5.36 13.60
N ALA A 219 -0.06 -5.38 14.73
CA ALA A 219 0.30 -6.24 15.88
C ALA A 219 0.18 -7.73 15.53
N ALA A 220 -0.92 -8.12 14.89
CA ALA A 220 -1.17 -9.47 14.41
C ALA A 220 -0.10 -9.91 13.41
N ALA A 221 0.21 -9.07 12.42
CA ALA A 221 1.25 -9.33 11.44
C ALA A 221 2.63 -9.45 12.12
N ALA A 222 2.99 -8.55 13.03
CA ALA A 222 4.26 -8.63 13.77
C ALA A 222 4.38 -9.92 14.59
N SER A 223 3.28 -10.40 15.18
CA SER A 223 3.25 -11.68 15.91
C SER A 223 3.53 -12.89 15.01
N ALA A 224 3.22 -12.79 13.71
CA ALA A 224 3.51 -13.83 12.75
C ALA A 224 5.01 -13.92 12.41
N PHE A 225 5.87 -12.97 12.82
CA PHE A 225 7.31 -12.93 12.53
C PHE A 225 8.18 -12.90 13.79
N GLN A 226 7.74 -13.52 14.89
CA GLN A 226 8.53 -13.53 16.14
C GLN A 226 9.93 -14.14 15.98
N ASP A 227 10.08 -15.11 15.07
CA ASP A 227 11.33 -15.82 14.82
C ASP A 227 12.33 -15.04 13.96
N ASP A 228 11.87 -13.98 13.27
CA ASP A 228 12.69 -13.20 12.33
C ASP A 228 12.48 -11.69 12.57
N PRO A 229 13.37 -11.05 13.37
CA PRO A 229 13.22 -9.66 13.75
C PRO A 229 13.40 -8.70 12.56
N GLU A 230 14.22 -9.04 11.56
CA GLU A 230 14.44 -8.19 10.39
C GLU A 230 13.17 -8.14 9.52
N SER A 231 12.60 -9.31 9.22
CA SER A 231 11.34 -9.40 8.48
C SER A 231 10.18 -8.76 9.24
N ARG A 232 10.15 -8.94 10.56
CA ARG A 232 9.17 -8.28 11.43
C ARG A 232 9.26 -6.77 11.29
N GLN A 233 10.46 -6.19 11.35
CA GLN A 233 10.65 -4.75 11.23
C GLN A 233 10.17 -4.24 9.87
N LEU A 234 10.52 -4.92 8.78
CA LEU A 234 10.09 -4.55 7.43
C LEU A 234 8.56 -4.45 7.31
N VAL A 235 7.83 -5.42 7.87
CA VAL A 235 6.36 -5.42 7.86
C VAL A 235 5.82 -4.28 8.73
N VAL A 236 6.38 -4.10 9.94
CA VAL A 236 5.97 -3.05 10.86
C VAL A 236 6.17 -1.66 10.24
N ASP A 237 7.30 -1.42 9.59
CA ASP A 237 7.59 -0.16 8.90
C ASP A 237 6.59 0.13 7.78
N CYS A 238 6.22 -0.89 6.98
CA CYS A 238 5.19 -0.73 5.96
C CYS A 238 3.82 -0.36 6.57
N PHE A 239 3.42 -1.00 7.68
CA PHE A 239 2.19 -0.63 8.37
C PHE A 239 2.26 0.76 9.01
N ASN A 240 3.43 1.18 9.49
CA ASN A 240 3.63 2.52 10.05
C ASN A 240 3.43 3.60 8.98
N VAL A 241 3.96 3.41 7.77
CA VAL A 241 3.69 4.32 6.65
C VAL A 241 2.19 4.37 6.34
N LEU A 242 1.54 3.20 6.25
CA LEU A 242 0.09 3.15 5.99
C LEU A 242 -0.74 3.89 7.05
N LEU A 243 -0.41 3.70 8.34
CA LEU A 243 -1.07 4.36 9.46
C LEU A 243 -0.84 5.88 9.43
N GLN A 244 0.39 6.31 9.16
CA GLN A 244 0.74 7.72 9.05
C GLN A 244 -0.07 8.38 7.92
N GLU A 245 0.03 7.84 6.70
CA GLU A 245 -0.59 8.41 5.51
C GLU A 245 -2.13 8.43 5.57
N LEU A 246 -2.75 7.46 6.26
CA LEU A 246 -4.19 7.47 6.49
C LEU A 246 -4.61 8.48 7.57
N SER A 247 -3.73 8.78 8.53
CA SER A 247 -4.02 9.77 9.58
C SER A 247 -3.94 11.21 9.08
N GLU A 248 -3.09 11.44 8.07
CA GLU A 248 -2.91 12.73 7.41
C GLU A 248 -4.11 13.10 6.52
N SER A 249 -4.39 14.39 6.42
CA SER A 249 -5.43 14.90 5.52
C SER A 249 -4.94 14.90 4.06
N GLY A 250 -5.87 14.66 3.12
CA GLY A 250 -5.58 14.66 1.69
C GLY A 250 -5.00 15.99 1.19
N PRO A 251 -3.97 15.96 0.32
CA PRO A 251 -3.37 17.16 -0.24
C PRO A 251 -4.35 17.88 -1.18
N SER A 252 -4.28 19.21 -1.18
CA SER A 252 -5.10 20.02 -2.08
C SER A 252 -4.75 19.74 -3.56
N PRO A 253 -5.75 19.67 -4.45
CA PRO A 253 -5.52 19.41 -5.87
C PRO A 253 -4.68 20.51 -6.52
N ARG A 254 -3.82 20.12 -7.47
CA ARG A 254 -3.01 21.06 -8.25
C ARG A 254 -3.88 21.77 -9.27
N LEU A 255 -3.92 23.10 -9.19
CA LEU A 255 -4.71 23.94 -10.09
C LEU A 255 -3.80 24.56 -11.15
N ARG A 256 -4.21 24.47 -12.41
CA ARG A 256 -3.66 25.23 -13.52
C ARG A 256 -4.67 26.34 -13.88
N PRO A 257 -4.38 27.61 -13.57
CA PRO A 257 -5.29 28.70 -13.90
C PRO A 257 -5.46 28.80 -15.42
N GLY A 258 -6.69 29.09 -15.84
CA GLY A 258 -7.01 29.37 -17.24
C GLY A 258 -6.73 30.83 -17.61
N SER A 259 -6.90 31.13 -18.89
CA SER A 259 -6.94 32.49 -19.43
C SER A 259 -8.18 32.64 -20.31
N GLY A 260 -8.40 33.81 -20.92
CA GLY A 260 -9.49 34.01 -21.88
C GLY A 260 -9.43 33.08 -23.11
N VAL A 261 -8.28 32.43 -23.35
CA VAL A 261 -8.03 31.52 -24.47
C VAL A 261 -7.76 30.08 -23.99
N ALA A 262 -7.05 29.91 -22.87
CA ALA A 262 -6.68 28.59 -22.36
C ALA A 262 -7.65 28.14 -21.25
N GLN A 263 -8.19 26.93 -21.35
CA GLN A 263 -9.00 26.36 -20.27
C GLN A 263 -8.18 26.14 -19.00
N GLY A 264 -8.80 26.40 -17.84
CA GLY A 264 -8.25 26.01 -16.55
C GLY A 264 -8.41 24.50 -16.34
N LEU A 265 -7.43 23.87 -15.69
CA LEU A 265 -7.44 22.44 -15.41
C LEU A 265 -7.11 22.17 -13.93
N GLN A 266 -7.60 21.05 -13.43
CA GLN A 266 -7.35 20.59 -12.06
C GLN A 266 -6.87 19.14 -12.09
N LEU A 267 -5.87 18.84 -11.26
CA LEU A 267 -5.31 17.49 -11.11
C LEU A 267 -5.27 17.12 -9.62
N PRO A 268 -5.78 15.94 -9.21
CA PRO A 268 -5.57 15.44 -7.85
C PRO A 268 -4.08 15.37 -7.53
N ALA A 269 -3.67 15.88 -6.37
CA ALA A 269 -2.25 15.92 -6.00
C ALA A 269 -1.66 14.50 -5.87
N THR A 270 -2.43 13.54 -5.36
CA THR A 270 -2.02 12.13 -5.24
C THR A 270 -1.69 11.49 -6.59
N TYR A 271 -2.43 11.83 -7.66
CA TYR A 271 -2.10 11.37 -9.02
C TYR A 271 -0.75 11.90 -9.49
N ALA A 272 -0.42 13.15 -9.13
CA ALA A 272 0.85 13.76 -9.48
C ALA A 272 2.01 13.33 -8.57
N GLU A 273 1.72 12.77 -7.39
CA GLU A 273 2.69 12.17 -6.47
C GLU A 273 3.03 10.73 -6.87
N ALA A 274 2.08 10.00 -7.45
CA ALA A 274 2.31 8.70 -8.08
C ALA A 274 3.26 8.80 -9.27
N ALA A 275 3.20 9.93 -9.99
CA ALA A 275 4.11 10.25 -11.05
C ALA A 275 5.47 10.69 -10.47
N ALA A 276 6.55 10.20 -11.08
CA ALA A 276 7.88 10.63 -10.76
C ALA A 276 8.00 12.15 -10.92
N SER A 277 8.43 12.84 -9.87
CA SER A 277 8.75 14.25 -9.98
C SER A 277 10.05 14.40 -10.77
N PRO A 278 10.06 15.12 -11.91
CA PRO A 278 11.30 15.36 -12.65
C PRO A 278 12.25 16.21 -11.81
N SER A 279 13.56 15.88 -11.85
CA SER A 279 14.59 16.70 -11.20
C SER A 279 14.55 18.13 -11.72
N ARG A 280 14.42 19.11 -10.82
CA ARG A 280 14.47 20.54 -11.15
C ARG A 280 15.86 21.10 -10.84
N TYR A 281 16.48 21.71 -11.84
CA TYR A 281 17.80 22.32 -11.74
C TYR A 281 17.67 23.83 -11.51
N VAL A 282 18.37 24.38 -10.52
CA VAL A 282 18.33 25.80 -10.17
C VAL A 282 19.75 26.35 -10.10
N MET A 283 20.07 27.35 -10.92
CA MET A 283 21.37 28.02 -10.90
C MET A 283 21.43 29.03 -9.74
N ARG A 284 22.38 28.86 -8.82
CA ARG A 284 22.65 29.81 -7.72
C ARG A 284 24.13 30.22 -7.69
N PRO A 285 24.47 31.43 -7.23
CA PRO A 285 25.85 31.94 -7.27
C PRO A 285 26.83 31.11 -6.42
N GLY A 286 26.40 30.55 -5.29
CA GLY A 286 27.22 29.77 -4.35
C GLY A 286 27.38 28.27 -4.67
N LEU A 287 26.89 27.80 -5.82
CA LEU A 287 27.04 26.40 -6.21
C LEU A 287 28.49 26.05 -6.56
N SER A 288 28.86 24.80 -6.28
CA SER A 288 30.13 24.22 -6.71
C SER A 288 30.24 24.18 -8.24
N GLY A 289 31.47 24.10 -8.76
CA GLY A 289 31.69 24.02 -10.21
C GLY A 289 31.00 22.81 -10.86
N ARG A 290 30.89 21.69 -10.13
CA ARG A 290 30.20 20.47 -10.59
C ARG A 290 28.69 20.68 -10.70
N GLU A 291 28.07 21.23 -9.66
CA GLU A 291 26.63 21.52 -9.67
C GLU A 291 26.27 22.54 -10.77
N LYS A 292 27.10 23.58 -10.95
CA LYS A 292 26.93 24.54 -12.05
C LYS A 292 26.98 23.85 -13.41
N ALA A 293 27.94 22.95 -13.62
CA ALA A 293 28.05 22.19 -14.86
C ALA A 293 26.83 21.28 -15.11
N GLU A 294 26.28 20.64 -14.07
CA GLU A 294 25.06 19.84 -14.18
C GLU A 294 23.84 20.67 -14.58
N VAL A 295 23.68 21.86 -13.99
CA VAL A 295 22.60 22.80 -14.37
C VAL A 295 22.73 23.22 -15.83
N VAL A 296 23.96 23.54 -16.30
CA VAL A 296 24.21 23.91 -17.70
C VAL A 296 23.93 22.74 -18.64
N ARG A 297 24.31 21.51 -18.29
CA ARG A 297 23.99 20.31 -19.08
C ARG A 297 22.49 20.04 -19.13
N ALA A 298 21.76 20.25 -18.04
CA ALA A 298 20.30 20.19 -18.06
C ALA A 298 19.70 21.22 -19.02
N ALA A 299 20.25 22.43 -19.09
CA ALA A 299 19.82 23.45 -20.04
C ALA A 299 20.08 23.03 -21.50
N TYR A 300 21.23 22.43 -21.82
CA TYR A 300 21.50 21.92 -23.17
C TYR A 300 20.47 20.87 -23.58
N ARG A 301 20.16 19.92 -22.70
CA ARG A 301 19.17 18.87 -22.97
C ARG A 301 17.77 19.44 -23.20
N GLN A 302 17.39 20.46 -22.44
CA GLN A 302 16.08 21.09 -22.58
C GLN A 302 15.92 21.93 -23.85
N VAL A 303 16.99 22.57 -24.34
CA VAL A 303 16.94 23.50 -25.49
C VAL A 303 17.30 22.83 -26.80
N LEU A 304 18.27 21.91 -26.77
CA LEU A 304 18.81 21.24 -27.95
C LEU A 304 18.31 19.79 -28.09
N GLU A 305 17.45 19.34 -27.16
CA GLU A 305 16.92 17.98 -27.07
C GLU A 305 18.00 16.89 -26.88
N ARG A 306 19.26 17.29 -26.62
CA ARG A 306 20.42 16.40 -26.38
C ARG A 306 21.56 17.12 -25.67
N ASP A 307 22.43 16.36 -25.01
CA ASP A 307 23.67 16.88 -24.43
C ASP A 307 24.77 17.02 -25.50
N VAL A 308 25.07 18.25 -25.89
CA VAL A 308 26.12 18.55 -26.88
C VAL A 308 27.53 18.53 -26.30
N ALA A 309 27.70 18.63 -24.97
CA ALA A 309 29.01 18.63 -24.33
C ALA A 309 29.66 17.23 -24.28
N LYS A 310 28.90 16.18 -24.60
CA LYS A 310 29.42 14.80 -24.77
C LYS A 310 29.77 14.47 -26.23
N ALA A 311 29.28 15.26 -27.19
CA ALA A 311 29.38 14.96 -28.61
C ALA A 311 30.65 15.54 -29.27
N TYR A 312 31.35 16.43 -28.56
CA TYR A 312 32.59 17.11 -28.96
C TYR A 312 33.61 17.02 -27.83
#